data_AF-Q5SM83-F1
#
_entry.id   AF-Q5SM83-F1
#
_cell.length_a   1.000
_cell.length_b   1.000
_cell.length_c   1.000
_cell.angle_alpha   90.00
_cell.angle_beta   90.00
_cell.angle_gamma   90.00
#
_symmetry.space_group_name_H-M   'P 1'
#
loop_
_entity.id
_entity.type
_entity.pdbx_description
1 polymer ?
#
loop_
_entity_poly.entity_id
_entity_poly.type
_entity_poly.pdbx_seq_one_letter_code
_entity_poly.pdbx_strand_id
1 'polypeptide(L)' 'MTSFAFTAFLLLLVLFALPLLLGFLSGRAYRAGRGRVAFGLLLFGGFVGLLARPRPLGLLLLALGLAWGYAAPRRPRGA' A
#
# COMPACT_ATOMS: atom_id res chain seq x y z
N MET A 1 -27.79 -12.69 -9.97
CA MET A 1 -27.33 -11.29 -9.77
C MET A 1 -26.35 -11.14 -8.61
N THR A 2 -26.43 -11.97 -7.56
CA THR A 2 -25.54 -11.92 -6.37
C THR A 2 -24.08 -12.27 -6.65
N SER A 3 -23.78 -13.28 -7.47
CA SER A 3 -22.38 -13.69 -7.74
C SER A 3 -21.56 -12.60 -8.45
N PHE A 4 -22.15 -11.87 -9.40
CA PHE A 4 -21.43 -10.81 -10.12
C PHE A 4 -21.07 -9.64 -9.20
N ALA A 5 -21.99 -9.23 -8.33
CA ALA A 5 -21.74 -8.20 -7.33
C ALA A 5 -20.67 -8.65 -6.32
N PHE A 6 -20.69 -9.92 -5.91
CA PHE A 6 -19.69 -10.49 -5.01
C PHE A 6 -18.29 -10.51 -5.64
N THR A 7 -18.17 -10.93 -6.90
CA THR A 7 -16.88 -10.91 -7.63
C THR A 7 -16.38 -9.49 -7.82
N ALA A 8 -17.25 -8.53 -8.18
CA ALA A 8 -16.86 -7.12 -8.31
C ALA A 8 -16.39 -6.51 -6.99
N PHE A 9 -17.04 -6.86 -5.87
CA PHE A 9 -16.63 -6.43 -4.54
C PHE A 9 -15.25 -6.97 -4.15
N LEU A 10 -15.00 -8.26 -4.37
CA LEU A 10 -13.69 -8.88 -4.18
C LEU A 10 -12.61 -8.21 -5.04
N LEU A 11 -12.92 -7.93 -6.30
CA LEU A 11 -12.00 -7.23 -7.21
C LEU A 11 -11.63 -5.84 -6.66
N LEU A 12 -12.63 -5.07 -6.23
CA LEU A 12 -12.43 -3.76 -5.62
C LEU A 12 -11.59 -3.85 -4.35
N LEU A 13 -11.85 -4.84 -3.50
CA LEU A 13 -11.09 -5.06 -2.27
C LEU A 13 -9.61 -5.37 -2.56
N VAL A 14 -9.34 -6.20 -3.56
CA VAL A 14 -7.97 -6.52 -4.00
C VAL A 14 -7.30 -5.29 -4.63
N LEU A 15 -8.01 -4.54 -5.48
CA LEU A 15 -7.50 -3.29 -6.05
C LEU A 15 -7.16 -2.26 -4.97
N PHE A 16 -7.91 -2.22 -3.87
CA PHE A 16 -7.65 -1.35 -2.72
C PHE A 16 -6.54 -1.86 -1.79
N ALA A 17 -6.33 -3.17 -1.70
CA ALA A 17 -5.24 -3.75 -0.93
C ALA A 17 -3.86 -3.48 -1.56
N LEU A 18 -3.78 -3.37 -2.89
CA LEU A 18 -2.55 -3.07 -3.63
C LEU A 18 -1.84 -1.78 -3.16
N PRO A 19 -2.49 -0.59 -3.17
CA PRO A 19 -1.84 0.65 -2.74
C PRO A 19 -1.44 0.61 -1.26
N LEU A 20 -2.22 -0.05 -0.40
CA LEU A 20 -1.88 -0.26 1.01
C LEU A 20 -0.57 -1.07 1.17
N LEU A 21 -0.46 -2.19 0.46
CA LEU A 21 0.73 -3.05 0.46
C LEU A 21 1.95 -2.33 -0.11
N LEU A 22 1.79 -1.59 -1.20
CA LEU A 22 2.85 -0.80 -1.82
C LEU A 22 3.35 0.31 -0.89
N GLY A 23 2.44 1.01 -0.21
CA GLY A 23 2.78 2.00 0.81
C GLY A 23 3.59 1.36 1.94
N PHE A 24 3.13 0.21 2.46
CA PHE A 24 3.83 -0.53 3.51
C PHE A 24 5.24 -0.98 3.11
N LEU A 25 5.38 -1.57 1.92
CA LEU A 25 6.67 -1.98 1.38
C LEU A 25 7.58 -0.78 1.11
N SER A 26 7.02 0.34 0.64
CA SER A 26 7.77 1.57 0.44
C SER A 26 8.34 2.10 1.75
N GLY A 27 7.52 2.18 2.81
CA GLY A 27 7.94 2.66 4.13
C GLY A 27 9.01 1.76 4.75
N ARG A 28 8.85 0.44 4.59
CA ARG A 28 9.85 -0.55 5.01
C ARG A 28 11.15 -0.44 4.21
N ALA A 29 11.08 -0.26 2.89
CA ALA A 29 12.24 -0.11 2.02
C ALA A 29 13.00 1.19 2.32
N TYR A 30 12.28 2.26 2.65
CA TYR A 30 12.86 3.53 3.06
C TYR A 30 13.64 3.37 4.36
N ARG A 31 13.04 2.70 5.35
CA ARG A 31 13.74 2.33 6.60
C ARG A 31 14.94 1.40 6.40
N ALA A 32 14.91 0.54 5.40
CA ALA A 32 16.01 -0.37 5.06
C ALA A 32 17.15 0.31 4.28
N GLY A 33 17.11 1.64 4.07
CA GLY A 33 18.11 2.39 3.31
C GLY A 33 18.00 2.22 1.79
N ARG A 34 16.98 1.52 1.28
CA ARG A 34 16.76 1.31 -0.16
C ARG A 34 15.88 2.42 -0.75
N GLY A 35 16.37 3.66 -0.66
CA GLY A 35 15.61 4.87 -1.07
C GLY A 35 15.07 4.82 -2.50
N ARG A 36 15.84 4.29 -3.46
CA ARG A 36 15.39 4.11 -4.86
C ARG A 36 14.17 3.21 -4.98
N VAL A 37 14.16 2.09 -4.24
CA VAL A 37 13.05 1.12 -4.25
C VAL A 37 11.85 1.70 -3.53
N ALA A 38 12.06 2.40 -2.41
CA ALA A 38 11.00 3.10 -1.69
C ALA A 38 10.30 4.13 -2.58
N PHE A 39 11.07 4.95 -3.29
CA PHE A 39 10.53 5.98 -4.19
C PHE A 39 9.75 5.36 -5.35
N GLY A 40 10.28 4.30 -5.96
CA GLY A 40 9.57 3.56 -7.01
C GLY A 40 8.24 2.97 -6.52
N LEU A 41 8.22 2.38 -5.33
CA LEU A 41 7.01 1.83 -4.72
C LEU A 41 6.01 2.91 -4.32
N LEU A 42 6.47 4.08 -3.87
CA LEU A 42 5.63 5.22 -3.52
C LEU A 42 4.96 5.81 -4.77
N LEU A 43 5.73 6.04 -5.84
CA LEU A 43 5.22 6.55 -7.11
C LEU A 43 4.24 5.56 -7.75
N PHE A 44 4.60 4.28 -7.78
CA PHE A 44 3.74 3.24 -8.34
C PHE A 44 2.47 3.05 -7.50
N GLY A 45 2.59 3.00 -6.17
CA GLY A 45 1.45 2.90 -5.27
C GLY A 45 0.54 4.14 -5.31
N GLY A 46 1.12 5.33 -5.47
CA GLY A 46 0.36 6.56 -5.70
C GLY A 46 -0.40 6.54 -7.02
N PHE A 47 0.23 6.08 -8.09
CA PHE A 47 -0.42 5.90 -9.40
C PHE A 47 -1.59 4.91 -9.33
N VAL A 48 -1.37 3.74 -8.71
CA VAL A 48 -2.43 2.73 -8.50
C VAL A 48 -3.53 3.27 -7.59
N GLY A 49 -3.18 4.00 -6.53
CA GLY A 49 -4.13 4.64 -5.62
C GLY A 49 -4.98 5.73 -6.28
N LEU A 50 -4.44 6.46 -7.26
CA LEU A 50 -5.19 7.43 -8.09
C LEU A 50 -6.12 6.73 -9.10
N LEU A 51 -5.75 5.54 -9.55
CA LEU A 51 -6.55 4.72 -10.45
C LEU A 51 -7.73 4.06 -9.72
N ALA A 52 -7.57 3.76 -8.42
CA ALA A 52 -8.64 3.26 -7.57
C ALA A 52 -9.70 4.35 -7.29
N ARG A 53 -10.93 4.16 -7.76
CA ARG A 53 -12.10 4.98 -7.36
C ARG A 53 -12.70 4.40 -6.08
N PRO A 54 -13.05 5.21 -5.06
CA PRO A 54 -13.05 6.67 -5.01
C PRO A 54 -11.65 7.28 -4.78
N ARG A 55 -11.34 8.35 -5.51
CA ARG A 55 -9.97 8.87 -5.67
C ARG A 55 -9.24 9.40 -4.42
N PRO A 56 -9.85 9.72 -3.26
CA PRO A 56 -9.03 10.00 -2.08
C PRO A 56 -8.66 8.72 -1.29
N LEU A 57 -9.43 7.63 -1.44
CA LEU A 57 -9.25 6.44 -0.60
C LEU A 57 -7.95 5.68 -0.91
N GLY A 58 -7.57 5.57 -2.18
CA GLY A 58 -6.34 4.86 -2.57
C GLY A 58 -5.07 5.53 -2.03
N LEU A 59 -5.05 6.87 -2.01
CA LEU A 59 -3.96 7.65 -1.45
C LEU A 59 -3.93 7.59 0.08
N LEU A 60 -5.09 7.61 0.75
CA LEU A 60 -5.18 7.42 2.20
C LEU A 60 -4.63 6.05 2.60
N LEU A 61 -4.97 5.00 1.86
CA LEU A 61 -4.45 3.66 2.10
C LEU A 61 -2.95 3.56 1.83
N LEU A 62 -2.44 4.20 0.78
CA LEU A 62 -1.00 4.31 0.54
C LEU A 62 -0.29 4.98 1.73
N ALA A 63 -0.81 6.12 2.19
CA ALA A 63 -0.24 6.86 3.32
C ALA A 63 -0.29 6.06 4.62
N LEU A 64 -1.39 5.34 4.87
CA LEU A 64 -1.55 4.46 6.02
C LEU A 64 -0.56 3.30 5.99
N GLY A 65 -0.39 2.67 4.83
CA GLY A 65 0.62 1.64 4.60
C GLY A 65 2.02 2.18 4.85
N LEU A 66 2.34 3.35 4.30
CA LEU A 66 3.63 4.01 4.47
C LEU A 66 3.94 4.30 5.94
N ALA A 67 2.98 4.89 6.66
CA ALA A 67 3.09 5.16 8.09
C ALA A 67 3.30 3.87 8.89
N TRP A 68 2.56 2.80 8.57
CA TRP A 68 2.70 1.50 9.23
C TRP A 68 4.06 0.85 8.96
N GLY A 69 4.54 0.90 7.70
CA GLY A 69 5.84 0.37 7.29
C GLY A 69 7.01 1.15 7.90
N TYR A 70 6.81 2.45 8.12
CA TYR A 70 7.76 3.32 8.78
C TYR A 70 7.69 3.25 10.32
N ALA A 71 6.54 2.94 10.91
CA ALA A 71 6.37 2.82 12.36
C ALA A 71 6.74 1.44 12.91
N ALA A 72 6.79 0.40 12.04
CA ALA A 72 7.11 -0.98 12.43
C ALA A 72 8.35 -1.03 13.35
N PRO A 73 8.24 -1.50 14.60
CA PRO A 73 9.34 -1.49 15.56
C PRO A 73 10.56 -2.20 14.99
N ARG A 74 11.77 -1.68 15.25
CA ARG A 74 12.99 -2.46 15.04
C ARG A 74 12.86 -3.69 15.93
N ARG A 75 12.52 -4.84 15.35
CA ARG A 75 12.68 -6.12 16.05
C ARG A 75 14.17 -6.19 16.39
N PRO A 76 14.56 -6.19 17.68
CA PRO A 76 15.96 -6.30 18.05
C PRO A 76 16.43 -7.63 17.48
N ARG A 77 17.28 -7.59 16.45
CA ARG A 77 18.03 -8.76 16.03
C ARG A 77 19.18 -8.86 17.02
N GLY A 78 18.97 -9.59 18.09
CA GLY A 78 19.97 -9.83 19.12
C GLY A 78 19.34 -9.99 20.50
N ALA A 79 18.94 -11.21 20.82
CA ALA A 79 19.00 -11.79 22.16
C ALA A 79 19.38 -13.25 21.97
#